data_AF-A0A6P1X309-F1
#
_entry.id   AF-A0A6P1X309-F1
#
_cell.length_a   1.000
_cell.length_b   1.000
_cell.length_c   1.000
_cell.angle_alpha   90.00
_cell.angle_beta   90.00
_cell.angle_gamma   90.00
#
_symmetry.space_group_name_H-M   'P 1'
#
loop_
_entity.id
_entity.type
_entity.pdbx_description
1 polymer ?
#
loop_
_entity_poly.entity_id
_entity_poly.type
_entity_poly.pdbx_seq_one_letter_code
_entity_poly.pdbx_strand_id
1 'polypeptide(L)'
;MVPGVNAPPMHPHCRSTTVPHVGNWRDKFFKDRQGKYRLRDEDGLKRESGALNNINDPYMERRTAHAERYYKSVLYRNKNSEIKIVAKNTGFRESTIKRVYEHMFENKYELASGYSNFYPDFYMANSWMRLREGKHIKKIDILMLRHEALEHYLMNKYNYNYDKAHDIVEKKYNYNEAIKELENNNS
;
A
#
# COMPACT_ATOMS: atom_id res chain seq x y z
N MET A 1 -25.69 -22.88 20.43
CA MET A 1 -24.72 -22.98 19.33
C MET A 1 -24.23 -21.58 19.00
N VAL A 2 -22.94 -21.40 18.75
CA VAL A 2 -22.33 -20.13 18.35
C VAL A 2 -21.95 -20.26 16.88
N PRO A 3 -22.53 -19.44 15.97
CA PRO A 3 -22.17 -19.43 14.56
C PRO A 3 -20.65 -19.29 14.37
N GLY A 4 -20.05 -20.16 13.57
CA GLY A 4 -18.60 -20.16 13.31
C GLY A 4 -17.72 -20.91 14.32
N VAL A 5 -18.28 -21.47 15.40
CA VAL A 5 -17.54 -22.36 16.33
C VAL A 5 -18.11 -23.77 16.32
N ASN A 6 -19.43 -23.91 16.32
CA ASN A 6 -20.10 -25.23 16.34
C ASN A 6 -21.38 -25.28 15.48
N ALA A 7 -21.48 -24.42 14.45
CA ALA A 7 -22.56 -24.47 13.47
C ALA A 7 -21.98 -24.89 12.12
N PRO A 8 -22.24 -26.13 11.64
CA PRO A 8 -21.87 -26.53 10.29
C PRO A 8 -22.71 -25.79 9.25
N PRO A 9 -22.23 -25.62 8.00
CA PRO A 9 -23.00 -25.01 6.92
C PRO A 9 -24.29 -25.80 6.66
N MET A 10 -25.44 -25.14 6.74
CA MET A 10 -26.76 -25.78 6.55
C MET A 10 -27.14 -25.78 5.07
N HIS A 11 -27.40 -26.97 4.51
CA HIS A 11 -27.89 -27.11 3.13
C HIS A 11 -29.39 -27.47 3.12
N PRO A 12 -30.23 -26.91 2.22
CA PRO A 12 -31.70 -26.97 2.32
C PRO A 12 -32.36 -28.38 2.31
N HIS A 13 -31.64 -29.43 1.92
CA HIS A 13 -32.19 -30.77 1.71
C HIS A 13 -31.62 -31.86 2.63
N CYS A 14 -30.81 -31.51 3.63
CA CYS A 14 -30.24 -32.47 4.58
C CYS A 14 -31.04 -32.44 5.90
N ARG A 15 -31.65 -33.56 6.29
CA ARG A 15 -32.50 -33.68 7.50
C ARG A 15 -31.84 -34.42 8.68
N SER A 16 -30.53 -34.64 8.64
CA SER A 16 -29.77 -35.12 9.81
C SER A 16 -28.54 -34.25 10.01
N THR A 17 -28.37 -33.74 11.23
CA THR A 17 -27.21 -32.94 11.64
C THR A 17 -26.77 -33.44 13.01
N THR A 18 -25.58 -34.02 13.07
CA THR A 18 -24.92 -34.36 14.33
C THR A 18 -23.90 -33.26 14.60
N VAL A 19 -24.20 -32.38 15.56
CA VAL A 19 -23.30 -31.30 15.94
C VAL A 19 -22.38 -31.79 17.07
N PRO A 20 -21.05 -31.80 16.89
CA PRO A 20 -20.15 -32.05 18.01
C PRO A 20 -20.31 -30.91 19.02
N HIS A 21 -20.65 -31.24 20.26
CA HIS A 21 -20.70 -30.23 21.33
C HIS A 21 -19.28 -29.87 21.75
N VAL A 22 -18.69 -28.93 21.02
CA VAL A 22 -17.39 -28.34 21.36
C VAL A 22 -17.61 -27.26 22.42
N GLY A 23 -16.89 -27.33 23.54
CA GLY A 23 -16.89 -26.31 24.59
C GLY A 23 -16.22 -25.01 24.13
N ASN A 24 -16.10 -24.03 25.03
CA ASN A 24 -15.61 -22.69 24.70
C ASN A 24 -14.07 -22.60 24.55
N TRP A 25 -13.50 -23.53 23.77
CA TRP A 25 -12.06 -23.71 23.59
C TRP A 25 -11.40 -22.48 22.97
N ARG A 26 -12.11 -21.76 22.09
CA ARG A 26 -11.59 -20.58 21.39
C ARG A 26 -11.35 -19.44 22.37
N ASP A 27 -12.32 -19.13 23.23
CA ASP A 27 -12.18 -18.09 24.25
C ASP A 27 -11.11 -18.46 25.28
N LYS A 28 -11.06 -19.74 25.66
CA LYS A 28 -10.01 -20.28 26.54
C LYS A 28 -8.62 -20.13 25.91
N PHE A 29 -8.47 -20.49 24.64
CA PHE A 29 -7.21 -20.40 23.89
C PHE A 29 -6.68 -18.96 23.76
N PHE A 30 -7.55 -17.96 23.65
CA PHE A 30 -7.13 -16.56 23.67
C PHE A 30 -6.84 -16.06 25.09
N LYS A 31 -7.68 -16.38 26.09
CA LYS A 31 -7.44 -16.03 27.50
C LYS A 31 -6.13 -16.60 28.04
N ASP A 32 -5.85 -17.87 27.79
CA ASP A 32 -4.64 -18.56 28.27
C ASP A 32 -3.33 -17.99 27.67
N ARG A 33 -3.43 -17.22 26.58
CA ARG A 33 -2.27 -16.63 25.89
C ARG A 33 -2.19 -15.10 26.03
N GLN A 34 -3.19 -14.47 26.65
CA GLN A 34 -3.10 -13.06 27.01
C GLN A 34 -1.92 -12.85 27.99
N GLY A 35 -1.00 -11.94 27.66
CA GLY A 35 0.16 -11.63 28.51
C GLY A 35 1.33 -12.62 28.44
N LYS A 36 1.22 -13.75 27.68
CA LYS A 36 2.32 -14.71 27.51
C LYS A 36 3.46 -14.13 26.65
N TYR A 37 3.14 -13.25 25.72
CA TYR A 37 4.09 -12.57 24.84
C TYR A 37 4.32 -11.15 25.34
N ARG A 38 5.03 -11.00 26.46
CA ARG A 38 5.57 -9.72 26.92
C ARG A 38 6.98 -9.58 26.34
N LEU A 39 7.24 -8.50 25.62
CA LEU A 39 8.60 -8.10 25.29
C LEU A 39 9.26 -7.67 26.60
N ARG A 40 10.53 -8.03 26.79
CA ARG A 40 11.27 -7.69 28.01
C ARG A 40 11.43 -6.17 28.01
N ASP A 41 10.79 -5.51 28.96
CA ASP A 41 10.95 -4.07 29.21
C ASP A 41 12.35 -3.82 29.81
N GLU A 42 13.39 -3.94 28.98
CA GLU A 42 14.70 -3.34 29.26
C GLU A 42 14.76 -2.04 28.45
N ASP A 43 14.69 -0.95 29.21
CA ASP A 43 14.92 0.44 28.84
C ASP A 43 13.78 1.14 28.06
N GLY A 44 13.19 2.12 28.74
CA GLY A 44 12.04 2.88 28.27
C GLY A 44 12.22 3.51 26.89
N LEU A 45 11.09 3.67 26.20
CA LEU A 45 10.89 4.31 24.87
C LEU A 45 11.03 3.41 23.63
N LYS A 46 10.51 2.17 23.65
CA LYS A 46 10.09 1.51 22.41
C LYS A 46 8.60 1.21 22.42
N ARG A 47 7.82 2.14 21.83
CA ARG A 47 6.53 1.75 21.23
C ARG A 47 6.88 0.87 20.03
N GLU A 48 6.90 -0.45 20.23
CA GLU A 48 7.01 -1.37 19.11
C GLU A 48 5.72 -1.29 18.28
N SER A 49 5.73 -0.41 17.28
CA SER A 49 4.74 -0.46 16.22
C SER A 49 5.12 -1.58 15.27
N GLY A 50 4.14 -2.43 14.92
CA GLY A 50 4.33 -3.42 13.86
C GLY A 50 4.58 -2.78 12.48
N ALA A 51 4.29 -1.49 12.31
CA ALA A 51 4.56 -0.74 11.08
C ALA A 51 5.98 -0.16 11.06
N LEU A 52 6.61 -0.15 9.88
CA LEU A 52 7.95 0.42 9.70
C LEU A 52 7.93 1.95 9.85
N ASN A 53 8.88 2.51 10.61
CA ASN A 53 9.06 3.93 10.84
C ASN A 53 10.55 4.27 11.02
N ASN A 54 10.86 5.55 11.22
CA ASN A 54 12.24 6.03 11.36
C ASN A 54 12.93 5.52 12.64
N ILE A 55 12.20 4.94 13.59
CA ILE A 55 12.74 4.38 14.84
C ILE A 55 13.12 2.91 14.67
N ASN A 56 12.27 2.11 14.02
CA ASN A 56 12.48 0.66 13.85
C ASN A 56 13.09 0.26 12.49
N ASP A 57 13.25 1.21 11.56
CA ASP A 57 13.92 1.08 10.27
C ASP A 57 14.61 2.41 9.89
N PRO A 58 15.62 2.86 10.67
CA PRO A 58 16.26 4.17 10.50
C PRO A 58 17.03 4.31 9.18
N TYR A 59 17.59 3.21 8.68
CA TYR A 59 18.32 3.17 7.40
C TYR A 59 17.44 2.83 6.20
N MET A 60 16.12 2.70 6.41
CA MET A 60 15.13 2.38 5.38
C MET A 60 15.35 1.03 4.66
N GLU A 61 16.25 0.16 5.11
CA GLU A 61 16.56 -1.10 4.42
C GLU A 61 15.31 -1.95 4.20
N ARG A 62 14.44 -2.04 5.22
CA ARG A 62 13.21 -2.83 5.14
C ARG A 62 12.18 -2.14 4.25
N ARG A 63 12.07 -0.82 4.30
CA ARG A 63 11.19 -0.02 3.43
C ARG A 63 11.60 -0.11 1.96
N THR A 64 12.88 0.01 1.66
CA THR A 64 13.44 -0.14 0.31
C THR A 64 13.20 -1.55 -0.22
N ALA A 65 13.54 -2.59 0.56
CA ALA A 65 13.31 -3.98 0.14
C ALA A 65 11.82 -4.28 -0.10
N HIS A 66 10.92 -3.69 0.69
CA HIS A 66 9.47 -3.78 0.47
C HIS A 66 9.06 -3.10 -0.84
N ALA A 67 9.51 -1.87 -1.08
CA ALA A 67 9.20 -1.12 -2.29
C ALA A 67 9.66 -1.85 -3.55
N GLU A 68 10.93 -2.29 -3.60
CA GLU A 68 11.49 -3.04 -4.73
C GLU A 68 10.72 -4.32 -5.03
N ARG A 69 10.42 -5.10 -3.99
CA ARG A 69 9.65 -6.35 -4.13
C ARG A 69 8.25 -6.06 -4.66
N TYR A 70 7.61 -5.02 -4.14
CA TYR A 70 6.27 -4.65 -4.55
C TYR A 70 6.24 -4.16 -6.01
N TYR A 71 7.14 -3.27 -6.41
CA TYR A 71 7.26 -2.77 -7.78
C TYR A 71 7.49 -3.91 -8.77
N LYS A 72 8.41 -4.85 -8.47
CA LYS A 72 8.61 -6.06 -9.28
C LYS A 72 7.31 -6.87 -9.40
N SER A 73 6.57 -7.04 -8.31
CA SER A 73 5.29 -7.75 -8.34
C SER A 73 4.24 -7.07 -9.20
N VAL A 74 4.23 -5.73 -9.28
CA VAL A 74 3.32 -4.97 -10.16
C VAL A 74 3.70 -5.22 -11.61
N LEU A 75 4.99 -5.15 -11.95
CA LEU A 75 5.49 -5.39 -13.30
C LEU A 75 5.24 -6.82 -13.82
N TYR A 76 5.21 -7.81 -12.93
CA TYR A 76 4.87 -9.19 -13.29
C TYR A 76 3.37 -9.44 -13.50
N ARG A 77 2.50 -8.49 -13.15
CA ARG A 77 1.05 -8.61 -13.36
C ARG A 77 0.67 -8.18 -14.77
N ASN A 78 -0.56 -8.51 -15.17
CA ASN A 78 -1.13 -7.98 -16.41
C ASN A 78 -1.45 -6.48 -16.25
N LYS A 79 -0.70 -5.63 -16.97
CA LYS A 79 -0.86 -4.17 -17.00
C LYS A 79 -2.30 -3.71 -17.20
N ASN A 80 -3.01 -4.27 -18.19
CA ASN A 80 -4.38 -3.85 -18.51
C ASN A 80 -5.35 -4.17 -17.38
N SER A 81 -5.20 -5.33 -16.74
CA SER A 81 -5.99 -5.68 -15.56
C SER A 81 -5.69 -4.76 -14.38
N GLU A 82 -4.42 -4.44 -14.13
CA GLU A 82 -4.02 -3.53 -13.04
C GLU A 82 -4.63 -2.14 -13.22
N ILE A 83 -4.53 -1.57 -14.43
CA ILE A 83 -5.11 -0.28 -14.78
C ILE A 83 -6.63 -0.29 -14.58
N LYS A 84 -7.32 -1.32 -15.07
CA LYS A 84 -8.79 -1.44 -14.95
C LYS A 84 -9.25 -1.53 -13.50
N ILE A 85 -8.56 -2.32 -12.69
CA ILE A 85 -8.88 -2.49 -11.26
C ILE A 85 -8.71 -1.15 -10.54
N VAL A 86 -7.57 -0.48 -10.70
CA VAL A 86 -7.30 0.80 -10.05
C VAL A 86 -8.27 1.89 -10.53
N ALA A 87 -8.56 1.95 -11.83
CA ALA A 87 -9.53 2.89 -12.39
C ALA A 87 -10.93 2.68 -11.78
N LYS A 88 -11.38 1.42 -11.68
CA LYS A 88 -12.66 1.07 -11.05
C LYS A 88 -12.71 1.47 -9.58
N ASN A 89 -11.65 1.21 -8.82
CA ASN A 89 -11.60 1.47 -7.39
C ASN A 89 -11.54 2.97 -7.05
N THR A 90 -11.00 3.79 -7.96
CA THR A 90 -10.72 5.21 -7.71
C THR A 90 -11.68 6.15 -8.44
N GLY A 91 -12.41 5.66 -9.45
CA GLY A 91 -13.26 6.46 -10.32
C GLY A 91 -12.50 7.27 -11.38
N PHE A 92 -11.17 7.13 -11.47
CA PHE A 92 -10.40 7.78 -12.52
C PHE A 92 -10.56 7.08 -13.86
N ARG A 93 -10.38 7.84 -14.95
CA ARG A 93 -10.35 7.27 -16.30
C ARG A 93 -9.15 6.33 -16.44
N GLU A 94 -9.32 5.20 -17.12
CA GLU A 94 -8.24 4.24 -17.40
C GLU A 94 -7.03 4.92 -18.06
N SER A 95 -7.24 5.91 -18.94
CA SER A 95 -6.16 6.68 -19.58
C SER A 95 -5.34 7.55 -18.61
N THR A 96 -5.92 7.91 -17.45
CA THR A 96 -5.19 8.63 -16.40
C THR A 96 -4.36 7.66 -15.59
N ILE A 97 -4.95 6.53 -15.17
CA ILE A 97 -4.25 5.48 -14.45
C ILE A 97 -3.13 4.87 -15.30
N LYS A 98 -3.35 4.71 -16.61
CA LYS A 98 -2.33 4.27 -17.56
C LYS A 98 -1.11 5.20 -17.55
N ARG A 99 -1.32 6.53 -17.58
CA ARG A 99 -0.22 7.51 -17.52
C ARG A 99 0.56 7.39 -16.21
N VAL A 100 -0.13 7.27 -15.08
CA VAL A 100 0.53 7.05 -13.79
C VAL A 100 1.35 5.76 -13.79
N TYR A 101 0.75 4.66 -14.26
CA TYR A 101 1.42 3.37 -14.32
C TYR A 101 2.69 3.43 -15.17
N GLU A 102 2.60 4.00 -16.37
CA GLU A 102 3.74 4.15 -17.28
C GLU A 102 4.83 5.02 -16.67
N HIS A 103 4.45 6.13 -16.04
CA HIS A 103 5.38 7.06 -15.40
C HIS A 103 6.14 6.44 -14.23
N MET A 104 5.43 5.73 -13.34
CA MET A 104 6.00 5.13 -12.13
C MET A 104 6.79 3.84 -12.39
N PHE A 105 6.33 2.99 -13.32
CA PHE A 105 6.83 1.61 -13.42
C PHE A 105 7.60 1.29 -14.71
N GLU A 106 7.29 1.90 -15.85
CA GLU A 106 7.81 1.46 -17.15
C GLU A 106 8.78 2.44 -17.80
N ASN A 107 8.47 3.73 -17.72
CA ASN A 107 9.22 4.76 -18.42
C ASN A 107 10.62 4.95 -17.83
N LYS A 108 11.55 5.31 -18.71
CA LYS A 108 12.91 5.68 -18.38
C LYS A 108 13.12 7.15 -18.67
N TYR A 109 13.94 7.79 -17.86
CA TYR A 109 14.23 9.21 -17.93
C TYR A 109 15.73 9.44 -17.87
N GLU A 110 16.15 10.59 -18.37
CA GLU A 110 17.50 11.10 -18.15
C GLU A 110 17.58 11.62 -16.72
N LEU A 111 18.09 10.76 -15.82
CA LEU A 111 18.31 11.08 -14.41
C LEU A 111 19.79 11.41 -14.19
N ALA A 112 20.11 11.97 -13.01
CA ALA A 112 21.50 12.21 -12.62
C ALA A 112 22.36 10.93 -12.62
N SER A 113 21.74 9.76 -12.40
CA SER A 113 22.36 8.43 -12.47
C SER A 113 22.49 7.86 -13.89
N GLY A 114 22.00 8.57 -14.91
CA GLY A 114 21.93 8.13 -16.30
C GLY A 114 20.50 7.77 -16.75
N TYR A 115 20.40 7.14 -17.92
CA TYR A 115 19.11 6.78 -18.53
C TYR A 115 18.50 5.53 -17.87
N SER A 116 17.60 5.74 -16.92
CA SER A 116 17.02 4.66 -16.09
C SER A 116 15.60 4.97 -15.62
N ASN A 117 14.96 3.97 -15.01
CA ASN A 117 13.66 4.12 -14.35
C ASN A 117 13.84 4.81 -12.98
N PHE A 118 12.77 5.38 -12.43
CA PHE A 118 12.79 5.87 -11.06
C PHE A 118 13.05 4.75 -10.04
N TYR A 119 13.68 5.11 -8.93
CA TYR A 119 13.85 4.19 -7.82
C TYR A 119 12.49 3.89 -7.14
N PRO A 120 12.20 2.62 -6.81
CA PRO A 120 10.99 2.26 -6.08
C PRO A 120 10.88 2.98 -4.72
N ASP A 121 9.80 3.74 -4.52
CA ASP A 121 9.51 4.39 -3.24
C ASP A 121 8.52 3.61 -2.38
N PHE A 122 8.74 3.60 -1.06
CA PHE A 122 7.94 2.88 -0.08
C PHE A 122 6.52 3.43 0.07
N TYR A 123 6.35 4.74 0.12
CA TYR A 123 5.04 5.38 0.27
C TYR A 123 4.22 5.25 -1.00
N MET A 124 4.86 5.37 -2.17
CA MET A 124 4.22 5.11 -3.47
C MET A 124 3.81 3.65 -3.61
N ALA A 125 4.66 2.70 -3.22
CA ALA A 125 4.32 1.26 -3.23
C ALA A 125 3.06 0.98 -2.39
N ASN A 126 3.02 1.51 -1.17
CA ASN A 126 1.88 1.36 -0.27
C ASN A 126 0.62 2.06 -0.79
N SER A 127 0.77 3.21 -1.44
CA SER A 127 -0.33 3.94 -2.06
C SER A 127 -0.92 3.13 -3.21
N TRP A 128 -0.08 2.64 -4.13
CA TRP A 128 -0.51 1.77 -5.23
C TRP A 128 -1.19 0.49 -4.74
N MET A 129 -0.69 -0.12 -3.66
CA MET A 129 -1.31 -1.27 -3.01
C MET A 129 -2.73 -0.99 -2.55
N ARG A 130 -2.97 0.11 -1.83
CA ARG A 130 -4.32 0.50 -1.39
C ARG A 130 -5.24 0.78 -2.56
N LEU A 131 -4.76 1.48 -3.58
CA LEU A 131 -5.51 1.80 -4.79
C LEU A 131 -5.95 0.53 -5.53
N ARG A 132 -5.06 -0.46 -5.63
CA ARG A 132 -5.35 -1.74 -6.25
C ARG A 132 -6.30 -2.60 -5.42
N GLU A 133 -6.10 -2.69 -4.11
CA GLU A 133 -6.98 -3.46 -3.22
C GLU A 133 -8.38 -2.85 -3.12
N GLY A 134 -8.50 -1.54 -3.35
CA GLY A 134 -9.76 -0.81 -3.21
C GLY A 134 -10.20 -0.65 -1.76
N LYS A 135 -9.31 -0.91 -0.80
CA LYS A 135 -9.58 -0.87 0.64
C LYS A 135 -8.77 0.25 1.29
N HIS A 136 -9.40 0.98 2.19
CA HIS A 136 -8.76 2.04 2.97
C HIS A 136 -7.98 3.06 2.12
N ILE A 137 -8.49 3.40 0.93
CA ILE A 137 -7.88 4.41 0.06
C ILE A 137 -7.81 5.74 0.83
N LYS A 138 -6.61 6.29 0.94
CA LYS A 138 -6.30 7.53 1.65
C LYS A 138 -6.25 8.71 0.69
N LYS A 139 -6.38 9.92 1.24
CA LYS A 139 -6.22 11.16 0.48
C LYS A 139 -4.85 11.26 -0.21
N ILE A 140 -3.80 10.82 0.48
CA ILE A 140 -2.43 10.77 -0.05
C ILE A 140 -2.31 9.87 -1.29
N ASP A 141 -3.11 8.80 -1.39
CA ASP A 141 -3.08 7.90 -2.55
C ASP A 141 -3.67 8.58 -3.80
N ILE A 142 -4.76 9.34 -3.60
CA ILE A 142 -5.37 10.13 -4.67
C ILE A 142 -4.48 11.32 -5.05
N LEU A 143 -3.77 11.90 -4.08
CA LEU A 143 -2.79 12.96 -4.31
C LEU A 143 -1.64 12.44 -5.19
N MET A 144 -1.09 11.26 -4.87
CA MET A 144 -0.09 10.58 -5.70
C MET A 144 -0.59 10.42 -7.14
N LEU A 145 -1.79 9.85 -7.35
CA LEU A 145 -2.33 9.69 -8.71
C LEU A 145 -2.41 11.00 -9.50
N ARG A 146 -2.76 12.11 -8.83
CA ARG A 146 -2.83 13.43 -9.45
C ARG A 146 -1.45 14.02 -9.74
N HIS A 147 -0.50 13.80 -8.83
CA HIS A 147 0.90 14.21 -8.96
C HIS A 147 1.51 13.53 -10.20
N GLU A 148 1.60 12.21 -10.17
CA GLU A 148 2.21 11.40 -11.24
C GLU A 148 1.55 11.63 -12.61
N ALA A 149 0.21 11.74 -12.65
CA ALA A 149 -0.50 11.94 -13.92
C ALA A 149 -0.22 13.32 -14.54
N LEU A 150 -0.06 14.35 -13.71
CA LEU A 150 0.24 15.70 -14.18
C LEU A 150 1.71 15.81 -14.58
N GLU A 151 2.63 15.22 -13.82
CA GLU A 151 4.06 15.25 -14.12
C GLU A 151 4.32 14.60 -15.48
N HIS A 152 3.85 13.36 -15.65
CA HIS A 152 3.92 12.66 -16.93
C HIS A 152 3.30 13.46 -18.08
N TYR A 153 2.17 14.13 -17.85
CA TYR A 153 1.54 14.96 -18.88
C TYR A 153 2.38 16.17 -19.25
N LEU A 154 2.99 16.86 -18.27
CA LEU A 154 3.84 18.02 -18.52
C LEU A 154 5.11 17.63 -19.30
N MET A 155 5.75 16.53 -18.91
CA MET A 155 6.93 16.01 -19.59
C MET A 155 6.63 15.67 -21.05
N ASN A 156 5.53 14.94 -21.32
CA ASN A 156 5.22 14.52 -22.69
C ASN A 156 4.65 15.64 -23.57
N LYS A 157 3.81 16.53 -23.02
CA LYS A 157 3.15 17.55 -23.83
C LYS A 157 4.04 18.77 -24.09
N TYR A 158 4.84 19.16 -23.10
CA TYR A 158 5.66 20.37 -23.16
C TYR A 158 7.16 20.08 -23.24
N ASN A 159 7.54 18.80 -23.32
CA ASN A 159 8.93 18.35 -23.39
C ASN A 159 9.79 18.89 -22.23
N TYR A 160 9.17 19.07 -21.07
CA TYR A 160 9.88 19.48 -19.85
C TYR A 160 10.72 18.31 -19.35
N ASN A 161 11.91 18.64 -18.84
CA ASN A 161 12.69 17.66 -18.08
C ASN A 161 11.96 17.32 -16.77
N TYR A 162 12.40 16.23 -16.14
CA TYR A 162 11.81 15.74 -14.89
C TYR A 162 11.77 16.83 -13.81
N ASP A 163 12.90 17.45 -13.50
CA ASP A 163 13.00 18.45 -12.41
C ASP A 163 11.99 19.59 -12.58
N LYS A 164 11.88 20.15 -13.79
CA LYS A 164 10.93 21.24 -14.07
C LYS A 164 9.49 20.78 -13.97
N ALA A 165 9.17 19.58 -14.45
CA ALA A 165 7.83 19.04 -14.33
C ALA A 165 7.48 18.81 -12.84
N HIS A 166 8.39 18.19 -12.10
CA HIS A 166 8.24 17.92 -10.67
C HIS A 166 7.99 19.20 -9.86
N ASP A 167 8.81 20.24 -10.05
CA ASP A 167 8.67 21.54 -9.38
C ASP A 167 7.31 22.22 -9.64
N ILE A 168 6.75 22.06 -10.84
CA ILE A 168 5.44 22.60 -11.19
C ILE A 168 4.33 21.80 -10.51
N VAL A 169 4.47 20.47 -10.49
CA VAL A 169 3.45 19.59 -9.91
C VAL A 169 3.42 19.69 -8.40
N GLU A 170 4.57 19.74 -7.72
CA GLU A 170 4.66 19.90 -6.26
C GLU A 170 3.88 21.13 -5.78
N LYS A 171 3.91 22.24 -6.52
CA LYS A 171 3.14 23.45 -6.17
C LYS A 171 1.62 23.23 -6.14
N LYS A 172 1.12 22.22 -6.85
CA LYS A 172 -0.32 21.93 -6.98
C LYS A 172 -0.75 20.67 -6.23
N TYR A 173 0.08 19.64 -6.27
CA TYR A 173 -0.17 18.32 -5.71
C TYR A 173 1.07 17.87 -4.93
N ASN A 174 1.36 18.56 -3.83
CA ASN A 174 2.55 18.34 -3.01
C ASN A 174 2.53 16.97 -2.31
N TYR A 175 3.08 15.95 -2.96
CA TYR A 175 3.05 14.59 -2.43
C TYR A 175 4.07 14.42 -1.30
N ASN A 176 5.22 15.09 -1.42
CA ASN A 176 6.28 15.04 -0.43
C ASN A 176 5.85 15.62 0.93
N GLU A 177 5.12 16.74 0.93
CA GLU A 177 4.56 17.33 2.14
C GLU A 177 3.56 16.40 2.81
N ALA A 178 2.67 15.77 2.04
CA ALA A 178 1.71 14.81 2.58
C ALA A 178 2.40 13.59 3.22
N ILE A 179 3.55 13.15 2.70
CA ILE A 179 4.36 12.10 3.32
C ILE A 179 4.93 12.59 4.66
N LYS A 180 5.53 13.79 4.70
CA LYS A 180 6.10 14.35 5.94
C LYS A 180 5.05 14.47 7.04
N GLU A 181 3.86 14.94 6.72
CA GLU A 181 2.73 14.98 7.66
C GLU A 181 2.37 13.58 8.17
N LEU A 182 2.37 12.58 7.29
CA LEU A 182 2.08 11.20 7.67
C LEU A 182 3.17 10.62 8.58
N GLU A 183 4.44 10.92 8.34
CA GLU A 183 5.54 10.51 9.22
C GLU A 183 5.44 11.16 10.60
N ASN A 184 5.15 12.46 10.67
CA ASN A 184 5.00 13.18 11.93
C ASN A 184 3.84 12.64 12.77
N ASN A 185 2.74 12.25 12.13
CA ASN A 185 1.58 11.67 12.83
C ASN A 185 1.80 10.23 13.31
N ASN A 186 2.80 9.52 12.76
CA ASN A 186 3.14 8.14 13.12
C ASN A 186 4.38 8.02 14.01
N SER A 187 5.02 9.16 14.36
CA SER A 187 6.22 9.22 15.20
C SER A 187 5.89 9.36 16.69
#